data_AF-A0A5C8TBY2-F1
#
_entry.id   AF-A0A5C8TBY2-F1
#
_cell.length_a   1.000
_cell.length_b   1.000
_cell.length_c   1.000
_cell.angle_alpha   90.00
_cell.angle_beta   90.00
_cell.angle_gamma   90.00
#
_symmetry.space_group_name_H-M   'P 1'
#
loop_
_entity.id
_entity.type
_entity.pdbx_description
1 polymer ?
#
loop_
_entity_poly.entity_id
_entity_poly.type
_entity_poly.pdbx_seq_one_letter_code
_entity_poly.pdbx_strand_id
1 'polypeptide(L)'
;MGGAGETVAAETIADPDDPRLEPYTKMRERDLVGRSRRFIAEGEVTLRLLLGPRTRFRAESILLAPERWPGLAPDVAACSDRPPVYLAAKAVMSTVTGFPIHRGVLAVGLRDSEPAPADLVPPA
;
A
#
# COMPACT_ATOMS: atom_id res chain seq x y z
N MET A 1 -21.86 -18.95 -10.94
CA MET A 1 -21.65 -19.30 -9.52
C MET A 1 -21.04 -18.07 -8.87
N GLY A 2 -21.89 -17.20 -8.30
CA GLY A 2 -21.49 -15.88 -7.81
C GLY A 2 -20.79 -16.01 -6.47
N GLY A 3 -19.52 -15.59 -6.41
CA GLY A 3 -18.88 -15.28 -5.15
C GLY A 3 -19.50 -13.99 -4.62
N ALA A 4 -20.20 -14.07 -3.49
CA ALA A 4 -20.61 -12.89 -2.75
C ALA A 4 -19.37 -12.03 -2.52
N GLY A 5 -19.38 -10.81 -3.07
CA GLY A 5 -18.32 -9.84 -2.90
C GLY A 5 -18.24 -9.47 -1.43
N GLU A 6 -17.34 -10.12 -0.70
CA GLU A 6 -17.01 -9.73 0.66
C GLU A 6 -16.37 -8.34 0.59
N THR A 7 -17.15 -7.37 1.04
CA THR A 7 -16.80 -5.95 1.04
C THR A 7 -15.51 -5.76 1.81
N VAL A 8 -14.47 -5.22 1.17
CA VAL A 8 -13.27 -4.81 1.90
C VAL A 8 -13.65 -3.62 2.78
N ALA A 9 -13.62 -3.82 4.10
CA ALA A 9 -13.91 -2.76 5.06
C ALA A 9 -12.70 -1.83 5.19
N ALA A 10 -12.97 -0.53 5.16
CA ALA A 10 -11.97 0.49 5.47
C ALA A 10 -12.20 1.02 6.89
N GLU A 11 -11.14 1.18 7.67
CA GLU A 11 -11.19 1.61 9.05
C GLU A 11 -10.63 3.03 9.19
N THR A 12 -11.33 3.90 9.91
CA THR A 12 -10.85 5.27 10.17
C THR A 12 -9.87 5.28 11.34
N ILE A 13 -8.68 5.84 11.12
CA ILE A 13 -7.65 6.07 12.12
C ILE A 13 -7.42 7.57 12.25
N ALA A 14 -7.66 8.11 13.44
CA ALA A 14 -7.49 9.52 13.75
C ALA A 14 -6.22 9.82 14.56
N ASP A 15 -5.68 8.82 15.26
CA ASP A 15 -4.48 8.95 16.08
C ASP A 15 -3.22 8.74 15.21
N PRO A 16 -2.35 9.75 15.06
CA PRO A 16 -1.09 9.59 14.33
C PRO A 16 -0.11 8.60 14.99
N ASP A 17 -0.27 8.34 16.29
CA ASP A 17 0.58 7.39 17.02
C ASP A 17 0.03 5.95 17.00
N ASP A 18 -1.05 5.69 16.24
CA ASP A 18 -1.61 4.35 16.07
C ASP A 18 -0.52 3.40 15.52
N PRO A 19 -0.26 2.24 16.16
CA PRO A 19 0.82 1.34 15.77
C PRO A 19 0.67 0.79 14.34
N ARG A 20 -0.54 0.81 13.77
CA ARG A 20 -0.78 0.40 12.37
C ARG A 20 -0.23 1.41 11.36
N LEU A 21 0.01 2.65 11.78
CA LEU A 21 0.59 3.71 10.95
C LEU A 21 2.13 3.75 11.02
N GLU A 22 2.74 2.97 11.92
CA GLU A 22 4.19 2.90 12.11
C GLU A 22 4.98 2.55 10.83
N PRO A 23 4.53 1.65 9.94
CA PRO A 23 5.24 1.37 8.70
C PRO A 23 5.39 2.59 7.77
N TYR A 24 4.52 3.60 7.91
CA TYR A 24 4.55 4.83 7.11
C TYR A 24 5.51 5.88 7.68
N THR A 25 6.01 5.71 8.92
CA THR A 25 6.96 6.63 9.58
C THR A 25 8.43 6.28 9.30
N LYS A 26 8.74 4.98 9.16
CA LYS A 26 10.09 4.40 8.95
C LYS A 26 10.76 4.77 7.61
N MET A 27 10.19 5.69 6.84
CA MET A 27 10.60 6.00 5.46
C MET A 27 11.76 6.99 5.32
N ARG A 28 12.10 7.76 6.37
CA ARG A 28 12.97 8.94 6.21
C ARG A 28 14.48 8.66 6.16
N GLU A 29 14.94 7.48 6.54
CA GLU A 29 16.38 7.26 6.70
C GLU A 29 16.76 5.85 6.25
N ARG A 30 17.44 5.71 5.11
CA ARG A 30 18.46 4.66 4.88
C ARG A 30 18.01 3.18 4.80
N ASP A 31 16.75 2.83 5.07
CA ASP A 31 16.28 1.43 5.11
C ASP A 31 15.89 0.81 3.76
N LEU A 32 15.96 1.58 2.68
CA LEU A 32 15.81 1.08 1.30
C LEU A 32 16.93 0.09 0.89
N VAL A 33 17.96 -0.12 1.73
CA VAL A 33 19.15 -0.94 1.44
C VAL A 33 19.19 -2.27 2.22
N GLY A 34 18.08 -2.74 2.80
CA GLY A 34 17.87 -4.21 2.89
C GLY A 34 17.58 -4.85 4.25
N ARG A 35 16.69 -4.31 5.08
CA ARG A 35 16.24 -5.01 6.30
C ARG A 35 14.75 -5.35 6.38
N SER A 36 13.87 -4.63 5.70
CA SER A 36 12.42 -4.80 5.91
C SER A 36 11.64 -5.37 4.74
N ARG A 37 12.27 -5.59 3.56
CA ARG A 37 11.58 -6.01 2.31
C ARG A 37 10.31 -5.21 1.98
N ARG A 38 10.21 -3.98 2.52
CA ARG A 38 9.07 -3.07 2.40
C ARG A 38 9.44 -1.88 1.52
N PHE A 39 8.46 -1.35 0.81
CA PHE A 39 8.53 -0.09 0.10
C PHE A 39 7.20 0.65 0.24
N ILE A 40 7.16 1.92 -0.15
CA ILE A 40 5.92 2.69 -0.13
C ILE A 40 5.54 3.06 -1.56
N ALA A 41 4.29 2.77 -1.90
CA ALA A 41 3.65 3.24 -3.12
C ALA A 41 2.87 4.51 -2.80
N GLU A 42 3.18 5.60 -3.50
CA GLU A 42 2.45 6.86 -3.40
C GLU A 42 1.65 7.14 -4.67
N GLY A 43 0.38 7.55 -4.47
CA GLY A 43 -0.51 7.98 -5.54
C GLY A 43 -1.38 6.85 -6.11
N GLU A 44 -2.49 7.28 -6.71
CA GLU A 44 -3.54 6.40 -7.23
C GLU A 44 -3.04 5.44 -8.31
N VAL A 45 -2.27 5.92 -9.28
CA VAL A 45 -1.73 5.08 -10.37
C VAL A 45 -0.81 4.00 -9.82
N THR A 46 0.11 4.36 -8.92
CA THR A 46 1.05 3.42 -8.29
C THR A 46 0.30 2.37 -7.47
N LEU A 47 -0.72 2.78 -6.72
CA LEU A 47 -1.57 1.86 -5.97
C LEU A 47 -2.29 0.88 -6.90
N ARG A 48 -2.90 1.35 -7.99
CA ARG A 48 -3.56 0.45 -8.96
C ARG A 48 -2.58 -0.52 -9.61
N LEU A 49 -1.35 -0.09 -9.91
CA LEU A 49 -0.30 -0.99 -10.39
C LEU A 49 0.07 -2.05 -9.33
N LEU A 50 0.17 -1.65 -8.06
CA LEU A 50 0.46 -2.55 -6.94
C LEU A 50 -0.67 -3.55 -6.67
N LEU A 51 -1.93 -3.18 -6.91
CA LEU A 51 -3.10 -4.06 -6.73
C LEU A 51 -3.40 -4.90 -7.97
N GLY A 52 -2.83 -4.53 -9.12
CA GLY A 52 -3.13 -5.14 -10.42
C GLY A 52 -2.60 -6.57 -10.54
N PRO A 53 -3.24 -7.43 -11.35
CA PRO A 53 -2.93 -8.86 -11.42
C PRO A 53 -1.54 -9.22 -11.96
N ARG A 54 -0.84 -8.25 -12.57
CA ARG A 54 0.51 -8.43 -13.12
C ARG A 54 1.62 -8.05 -12.15
N THR A 55 1.28 -7.52 -10.98
CA THR A 55 2.26 -7.19 -9.96
C THR A 55 2.85 -8.46 -9.37
N ARG A 56 4.17 -8.45 -9.14
CA ARG A 56 4.85 -9.48 -8.35
C ARG A 56 4.94 -9.11 -6.86
N PHE A 57 4.48 -7.92 -6.51
CA PHE A 57 4.52 -7.40 -5.14
C PHE A 57 3.20 -7.66 -4.42
N ARG A 58 3.20 -7.55 -3.10
CA ARG A 58 1.99 -7.61 -2.28
C ARG A 58 1.80 -6.27 -1.58
N ALA A 59 0.57 -5.82 -1.43
CA ALA A 59 0.27 -4.72 -0.50
C ALA A 59 0.12 -5.30 0.91
N GLU A 60 0.87 -4.78 1.88
CA GLU A 60 0.71 -5.11 3.30
C GLU A 60 -0.46 -4.33 3.89
N SER A 61 -0.56 -3.03 3.59
CA SER A 61 -1.64 -2.15 4.05
C SER A 61 -1.77 -0.92 3.15
N ILE A 62 -2.95 -0.32 3.13
CA ILE A 62 -3.24 0.91 2.37
C ILE A 62 -3.68 2.00 3.35
N LEU A 63 -3.15 3.22 3.18
CA LEU A 63 -3.53 4.40 3.93
C LEU A 63 -4.04 5.47 2.96
N LEU A 64 -5.32 5.81 3.07
CA LEU A 64 -6.00 6.74 2.18
C LEU A 64 -6.55 7.94 2.95
N ALA A 65 -6.59 9.09 2.28
CA ALA A 65 -7.49 10.15 2.67
C ALA A 65 -8.95 9.69 2.41
N PRO A 66 -9.91 9.96 3.31
CA PRO A 66 -11.28 9.45 3.19
C PRO A 66 -11.94 9.73 1.83
N GLU A 67 -11.67 10.90 1.23
CA GLU A 67 -12.22 11.27 -0.08
C GLU A 67 -11.75 10.40 -1.25
N ARG A 68 -10.67 9.61 -1.06
CA ARG A 68 -10.13 8.71 -2.08
C ARG A 68 -10.76 7.33 -2.06
N TRP A 69 -11.34 6.92 -0.92
CA TRP A 69 -11.85 5.56 -0.74
C TRP A 69 -12.90 5.16 -1.79
N PRO A 70 -13.94 5.97 -2.10
CA PRO A 70 -14.97 5.56 -3.05
C PRO A 70 -14.43 5.22 -4.45
N GLY A 71 -13.39 5.92 -4.91
CA GLY A 71 -12.78 5.71 -6.23
C GLY A 71 -11.78 4.55 -6.29
N LEU A 72 -11.35 4.03 -5.14
CA LEU A 72 -10.34 2.97 -5.02
C LEU A 72 -10.90 1.67 -4.45
N ALA A 73 -12.06 1.71 -3.79
CA ALA A 73 -12.71 0.52 -3.24
C ALA A 73 -12.90 -0.62 -4.25
N PRO A 74 -13.28 -0.37 -5.53
CA PRO A 74 -13.38 -1.43 -6.53
C PRO A 74 -12.03 -2.10 -6.84
N ASP A 75 -10.95 -1.31 -6.91
CA ASP A 75 -9.59 -1.83 -7.16
C ASP A 75 -9.12 -2.72 -5.99
N VAL A 76 -9.39 -2.30 -4.76
CA VAL A 76 -9.04 -3.09 -3.56
C VAL A 76 -9.89 -4.37 -3.47
N ALA A 77 -11.18 -4.30 -3.79
CA ALA A 77 -12.06 -5.48 -3.78
C ALA A 77 -11.70 -6.51 -4.86
N ALA A 78 -11.18 -6.05 -6.00
CA ALA A 78 -10.69 -6.90 -7.09
C ALA A 78 -9.31 -7.51 -6.81
N CYS A 79 -8.55 -6.95 -5.85
CA CYS A 79 -7.27 -7.49 -5.43
C CYS A 79 -7.47 -8.81 -4.66
N SER A 80 -6.71 -9.85 -5.02
CA SER A 80 -6.84 -11.17 -4.40
C SER A 80 -6.47 -11.19 -2.93
N ASP A 81 -5.45 -10.42 -2.52
CA ASP A 81 -4.91 -10.44 -1.16
C ASP A 81 -5.66 -9.52 -0.19
N ARG A 82 -6.51 -8.61 -0.71
CA ARG A 82 -7.38 -7.68 0.04
C ARG A 82 -6.70 -7.09 1.28
N PRO A 83 -5.65 -6.26 1.10
CA PRO A 83 -4.94 -5.66 2.21
C PRO A 83 -5.88 -4.80 3.07
N PRO A 84 -5.63 -4.68 4.39
CA PRO A 84 -6.35 -3.74 5.24
C PRO A 84 -6.23 -2.31 4.71
N VAL A 85 -7.34 -1.58 4.77
CA VAL A 85 -7.44 -0.18 4.34
C VAL A 85 -7.70 0.70 5.55
N TYR A 86 -6.82 1.67 5.75
CA TYR A 86 -6.93 2.69 6.79
C TYR A 86 -7.26 4.03 6.15
N LEU A 87 -8.23 4.74 6.73
CA LEU A 87 -8.62 6.08 6.34
C LEU A 87 -8.12 7.07 7.38
N ALA A 88 -7.33 8.05 6.98
CA ALA A 88 -6.82 9.07 7.87
C ALA A 88 -6.89 10.44 7.21
N ALA A 89 -7.20 11.48 7.98
CA ALA A 89 -7.15 12.84 7.47
C ALA A 89 -5.71 13.17 7.01
N LYS A 90 -5.56 14.01 5.97
CA LYS A 90 -4.23 14.40 5.45
C LYS A 90 -3.31 14.99 6.52
N ALA A 91 -3.88 15.65 7.54
CA ALA A 91 -3.12 16.15 8.69
C ALA A 91 -2.48 15.02 9.52
N VAL A 92 -3.24 13.95 9.79
CA VAL A 92 -2.75 12.73 10.46
C VAL A 92 -1.68 12.08 9.58
N MET A 93 -1.97 11.87 8.30
CA MET A 93 -0.99 11.30 7.36
C MET A 93 0.30 12.11 7.30
N SER A 94 0.22 13.44 7.25
CA SER A 94 1.40 14.32 7.20
C SER A 94 2.19 14.30 8.51
N THR A 95 1.52 14.09 9.64
CA THR A 95 2.17 13.91 10.95
C THR A 95 2.95 12.60 10.96
N VAL A 96 2.32 11.50 10.52
CA VAL A 96 2.92 10.16 10.40
C VAL A 96 4.13 10.17 9.47
N THR A 97 3.98 10.66 8.24
CA THR A 97 5.10 10.68 7.28
C THR A 97 6.13 11.77 7.62
N GLY A 98 5.72 12.77 8.40
CA GLY A 98 6.52 13.92 8.80
C GLY A 98 6.81 14.90 7.67
N PHE A 99 6.05 14.85 6.58
CA PHE A 99 6.07 15.82 5.48
C PHE A 99 4.66 16.00 4.90
N PRO A 100 4.36 17.14 4.22
CA PRO A 100 3.03 17.40 3.69
C PRO A 100 2.55 16.32 2.70
N ILE A 101 1.36 15.77 2.95
CA ILE A 101 0.70 14.82 2.05
C ILE A 101 -0.30 15.55 1.13
N HIS A 102 -0.04 15.50 -0.18
CA HIS A 102 -0.90 16.14 -1.19
C HIS A 102 -1.95 15.19 -1.77
N ARG A 103 -1.53 13.98 -2.17
CA ARG A 103 -2.38 13.04 -2.92
C ARG A 103 -3.34 12.26 -2.04
N GLY A 104 -2.96 11.99 -0.79
CA GLY A 104 -3.76 11.24 0.16
C GLY A 104 -3.89 9.76 -0.20
N VAL A 105 -2.87 9.17 -0.84
CA VAL A 105 -2.86 7.77 -1.25
C VAL A 105 -1.47 7.21 -0.99
N LEU A 106 -1.36 6.31 -0.01
CA LEU A 106 -0.15 5.60 0.35
C LEU A 106 -0.46 4.11 0.50
N ALA A 107 0.51 3.26 0.21
CA ALA A 107 0.45 1.85 0.57
C ALA A 107 1.83 1.32 0.92
N VAL A 108 1.87 0.38 1.87
CA VAL A 108 3.07 -0.39 2.17
C VAL A 108 3.08 -1.59 1.24
N GLY A 109 4.10 -1.70 0.40
CA GLY A 109 4.33 -2.83 -0.48
C GLY A 109 5.40 -3.76 0.08
N LEU A 110 5.22 -5.05 -0.15
CA LEU A 110 6.17 -6.11 0.15
C LEU A 110 6.88 -6.57 -1.12
N ARG A 111 8.19 -6.77 -0.99
CA ARG A 111 9.06 -7.29 -2.03
C ARG A 111 9.52 -8.71 -1.67
N ASP A 112 9.21 -9.65 -2.54
CA ASP A 112 9.78 -11.00 -2.48
C ASP A 112 11.26 -11.01 -2.85
N SER A 113 11.92 -12.15 -2.63
CA SER A 113 13.32 -12.35 -3.01
C SER A 113 13.57 -11.96 -4.47
N GLU A 114 14.73 -11.38 -4.76
CA GLU A 114 15.08 -11.07 -6.15
C GLU A 114 15.20 -12.37 -6.96
N PRO A 115 14.74 -12.37 -8.24
CA PRO A 115 14.94 -13.50 -9.13
C PRO A 115 16.43 -13.79 -9.28
N ALA A 116 16.80 -15.06 -9.42
CA ALA A 116 18.19 -15.41 -9.64
C ALA A 116 18.65 -14.88 -11.01
N PRO A 117 19.93 -14.53 -11.20
CA PRO A 117 20.42 -14.04 -12.50
C PRO A 117 20.11 -14.97 -13.67
N ALA A 118 20.05 -16.29 -13.42
CA ALA A 118 19.69 -17.30 -14.41
C ALA A 118 18.24 -17.19 -14.92
N ASP A 119 17.33 -16.65 -14.11
CA ASP A 119 15.91 -16.50 -14.46
C ASP A 119 15.63 -15.24 -15.29
N LEU A 120 16.65 -14.38 -15.48
CA LEU A 120 16.54 -13.10 -16.18
C LEU A 120 16.86 -13.20 -17.69
N VAL A 121 17.47 -14.30 -18.12
CA VAL A 121 17.79 -14.54 -19.53
C VAL A 121 16.73 -15.46 -20.12
N PRO A 122 16.01 -15.06 -21.19
CA PRO A 122 15.08 -15.95 -21.87
C PRO A 122 15.81 -17.20 -22.37
N PRO A 123 15.17 -18.39 -22.37
CA PRO A 123 15.77 -19.57 -22.98
C PRO A 123 16.05 -19.32 -24.47
N ALA A 124 17.19 -19.85 -24.95
CA ALA A 124 17.65 -19.75 -26.33
C ALA A 124 16.80 -20.60 -27.30
#